data_AF-A0A931M0C6-F1
#
_entry.id   AF-A0A931M0C6-F1
#
_cell.length_a   1.000
_cell.length_b   1.000
_cell.length_c   1.000
_cell.angle_alpha   90.00
_cell.angle_beta   90.00
_cell.angle_gamma   90.00
#
_symmetry.space_group_name_H-M   'P 1'
#
loop_
_entity.id
_entity.type
_entity.pdbx_description
1 polymer ?
#
loop_
_entity_poly.entity_id
_entity_poly.type
_entity_poly.pdbx_seq_one_letter_code
_entity_poly.pdbx_strand_id
1 'polypeptide(L)'
;MEIHAHSHAHGKKNWKTYLWEFLMLFLAVFCGFLAEYQLEHTIEHQREKEFAKALYSEFLDDSTVVAGKLARRLEKEKDMDYMSNYFKDSSLTNLPKAFYPAYTTSLYLINTYTFEPKDGILNQLKNSGSLRYFKNIALQKLLGDISVNINNIRQRNEQEYQFFANPIKPFMLKYYDWGWLDKLRKEDSGTNVLDVINNYRNSNRIIESKILNTSSLDRGEASNLMLFYKQMMVSTRTLQMSNYIKTNHKILEVLRENYSLENE
;
A
#
# COMPACT_ATOMS: atom_id res chain seq x y z
N MET A 1 -55.87 -57.73 -5.00
CA MET A 1 -55.50 -56.39 -5.51
C MET A 1 -56.42 -55.42 -4.80
N GLU A 2 -55.99 -54.87 -3.66
CA GLU A 2 -56.82 -53.96 -2.88
C GLU A 2 -56.08 -52.64 -2.76
N ILE A 3 -56.50 -51.75 -3.64
CA ILE A 3 -56.12 -50.35 -3.72
C ILE A 3 -56.83 -49.69 -2.54
N HIS A 4 -56.08 -49.22 -1.55
CA HIS A 4 -56.63 -48.35 -0.52
C HIS A 4 -57.04 -47.03 -1.18
N ALA A 5 -58.33 -46.94 -1.49
CA ALA A 5 -58.97 -45.70 -1.89
C ALA A 5 -58.89 -44.72 -0.71
N HIS A 6 -58.04 -43.70 -0.83
CA HIS A 6 -58.20 -42.49 -0.03
C HIS A 6 -59.58 -41.93 -0.36
N SER A 7 -60.51 -42.10 0.58
CA SER A 7 -61.81 -41.45 0.57
C SER A 7 -61.59 -39.94 0.64
N HIS A 8 -61.40 -39.31 -0.53
CA HIS A 8 -61.60 -37.88 -0.69
C HIS A 8 -63.10 -37.63 -0.56
N ALA A 9 -63.54 -37.39 0.68
CA ALA A 9 -64.83 -36.79 0.95
C ALA A 9 -64.82 -35.38 0.34
N HIS A 10 -65.17 -35.28 -0.95
CA HIS A 10 -65.47 -34.02 -1.63
C HIS A 10 -66.85 -33.53 -1.13
N GLY A 11 -66.91 -33.08 0.12
CA GLY A 11 -67.91 -32.11 0.51
C GLY A 11 -67.75 -30.85 -0.34
N LYS A 12 -68.84 -30.23 -0.79
CA LYS A 12 -68.81 -28.95 -1.51
C LYS A 12 -67.92 -27.97 -0.72
N LYS A 13 -66.72 -27.66 -1.25
CA LYS A 13 -65.85 -26.65 -0.65
C LYS A 13 -66.59 -25.32 -0.72
N ASN A 14 -66.95 -24.80 0.45
CA ASN A 14 -67.57 -23.48 0.53
C ASN A 14 -66.49 -22.42 0.24
N TRP A 15 -66.88 -21.26 -0.28
CA TRP A 15 -65.98 -20.13 -0.56
C TRP A 15 -65.02 -19.81 0.60
N LYS A 16 -65.50 -19.94 1.85
CA LYS A 16 -64.69 -19.78 3.06
C LYS A 16 -63.49 -20.74 3.11
N THR A 17 -63.66 -22.00 2.68
CA THR A 17 -62.59 -23.01 2.65
C THR A 17 -61.52 -22.62 1.63
N TYR A 18 -61.91 -22.17 0.43
CA TYR A 18 -60.96 -21.67 -0.58
C TYR A 18 -60.20 -20.43 -0.11
N LEU A 19 -60.87 -19.50 0.58
CA LEU A 19 -60.23 -18.33 1.16
C LEU A 19 -59.20 -18.71 2.23
N TRP A 20 -59.51 -19.67 3.10
CA TRP A 20 -58.56 -20.15 4.13
C TRP A 20 -57.39 -20.94 3.52
N GLU A 21 -57.64 -21.75 2.49
CA GLU A 21 -56.58 -22.45 1.74
C GLU A 21 -55.65 -21.44 1.03
N PHE A 22 -56.23 -20.42 0.38
CA PHE A 22 -55.46 -19.32 -0.21
C PHE A 22 -54.66 -18.58 0.86
N LEU A 23 -55.28 -18.21 1.99
CA LEU A 23 -54.61 -17.47 3.06
C LEU A 23 -53.47 -18.29 3.67
N MET A 24 -53.63 -19.60 3.82
CA MET A 24 -52.58 -20.50 4.30
C MET A 24 -51.39 -20.53 3.35
N LEU A 25 -51.63 -20.74 2.05
CA LEU A 25 -50.57 -20.79 1.04
C LEU A 25 -49.91 -19.42 0.85
N PHE A 26 -50.70 -18.35 0.80
CA PHE A 26 -50.24 -16.99 0.72
C PHE A 26 -49.37 -16.64 1.93
N LEU A 27 -49.83 -16.92 3.15
CA LEU A 27 -49.08 -16.63 4.37
C LEU A 27 -47.79 -17.47 4.44
N ALA A 28 -47.81 -18.72 3.99
CA ALA A 28 -46.60 -19.54 3.94
C ALA A 28 -45.51 -18.93 3.04
N VAL A 29 -45.89 -18.51 1.81
CA VAL A 29 -44.95 -17.87 0.87
C VAL A 29 -44.55 -16.47 1.34
N PHE A 30 -45.51 -15.68 1.83
CA PHE A 30 -45.28 -14.32 2.33
C PHE A 30 -44.36 -14.30 3.56
N CYS A 31 -44.59 -15.18 4.54
CA CYS A 31 -43.72 -15.32 5.70
C CYS A 31 -42.32 -15.83 5.30
N GLY A 32 -42.23 -16.74 4.33
CA GLY A 32 -40.94 -17.18 3.78
C GLY A 32 -40.15 -16.00 3.20
N PHE A 33 -40.79 -15.18 2.37
CA PHE A 33 -40.18 -13.98 1.81
C PHE A 33 -39.79 -12.94 2.89
N LEU A 34 -40.64 -12.70 3.88
CA LEU A 34 -40.31 -11.79 4.99
C LEU A 34 -39.14 -12.29 5.83
N ALA A 35 -39.08 -13.60 6.09
CA ALA A 35 -37.98 -14.21 6.84
C ALA A 35 -36.66 -14.09 6.08
N GLU A 36 -36.66 -14.33 4.77
CA GLU A 36 -35.48 -14.14 3.90
C GLU A 36 -35.03 -12.67 3.87
N TYR A 37 -35.97 -11.74 3.69
CA TYR A 37 -35.68 -10.30 3.70
C TYR A 37 -35.03 -9.84 5.01
N GLN A 38 -35.58 -10.27 6.15
CA GLN A 38 -35.05 -9.91 7.48
C GLN A 38 -33.68 -10.56 7.74
N LEU A 39 -33.51 -11.83 7.33
CA LEU A 39 -32.24 -12.56 7.48
C LEU A 39 -31.15 -11.92 6.62
N GLU A 40 -31.44 -11.60 5.36
CA GLU A 40 -30.49 -10.93 4.45
C GLU A 40 -30.06 -9.59 5.05
N HIS A 41 -30.99 -8.76 5.50
CA HIS A 41 -30.67 -7.46 6.10
C HIS A 41 -29.75 -7.59 7.34
N THR A 42 -30.01 -8.61 8.16
CA THR A 42 -29.20 -8.89 9.36
C THR A 42 -27.77 -9.33 8.97
N ILE A 43 -27.64 -10.24 8.00
CA ILE A 43 -26.35 -10.74 7.51
C ILE A 43 -25.56 -9.62 6.82
N GLU A 44 -26.20 -8.80 5.98
CA GLU A 44 -25.56 -7.66 5.31
C GLU A 44 -24.96 -6.68 6.34
N HIS A 45 -25.70 -6.35 7.40
CA HIS A 45 -25.22 -5.44 8.43
C HIS A 45 -24.09 -6.03 9.28
N GLN A 46 -24.10 -7.34 9.55
CA GLN A 46 -22.98 -8.01 10.22
C GLN A 46 -21.71 -7.96 9.37
N ARG A 47 -21.83 -8.33 8.08
CA ARG A 47 -20.71 -8.28 7.12
C ARG A 47 -20.16 -6.87 6.95
N GLU A 48 -21.03 -5.87 6.88
CA GLU A 48 -20.65 -4.46 6.81
C GLU A 48 -19.70 -4.08 7.96
N LYS A 49 -20.06 -4.44 9.21
CA LYS A 49 -19.24 -4.18 10.40
C LYS A 49 -17.91 -4.90 10.37
N GLU A 50 -17.88 -6.17 9.96
CA GLU A 50 -16.65 -6.94 9.82
C GLU A 50 -15.71 -6.31 8.80
N PHE A 51 -16.22 -5.94 7.63
CA PHE A 51 -15.43 -5.26 6.62
C PHE A 51 -14.97 -3.87 7.04
N ALA A 52 -15.81 -3.11 7.77
CA ALA A 52 -15.43 -1.81 8.31
C ALA A 52 -14.23 -1.92 9.26
N LYS A 53 -14.24 -2.90 10.17
CA LYS A 53 -13.11 -3.20 11.07
C LYS A 53 -11.86 -3.60 10.30
N ALA A 54 -11.99 -4.47 9.31
CA ALA A 54 -10.87 -4.94 8.50
C ALA A 54 -10.25 -3.80 7.66
N LEU A 55 -11.06 -2.96 7.02
CA LEU A 55 -10.61 -1.77 6.30
C LEU A 55 -9.88 -0.80 7.23
N TYR A 56 -10.47 -0.55 8.40
CA TYR A 56 -9.88 0.36 9.37
C TYR A 56 -8.50 -0.11 9.83
N SER A 57 -8.36 -1.40 10.16
CA SER A 57 -7.07 -1.99 10.53
C SER A 57 -6.04 -1.92 9.39
N GLU A 58 -6.42 -2.28 8.16
CA GLU A 58 -5.52 -2.22 6.98
C GLU A 58 -5.01 -0.79 6.73
N PHE A 59 -5.90 0.20 6.79
CA PHE A 59 -5.56 1.61 6.56
C PHE A 59 -4.82 2.26 7.74
N LEU A 60 -5.06 1.82 8.97
CA LEU A 60 -4.32 2.27 10.14
C LEU A 60 -2.86 1.79 10.09
N ASP A 61 -2.66 0.51 9.76
CA ASP A 61 -1.33 -0.05 9.52
C ASP A 61 -0.57 0.73 8.44
N ASP A 62 -1.22 0.94 7.30
CA ASP A 62 -0.62 1.67 6.17
C ASP A 62 -0.24 3.11 6.54
N SER A 63 -1.01 3.76 7.42
CA SER A 63 -0.66 5.10 7.94
C SER A 63 0.67 5.12 8.68
N THR A 64 0.94 4.07 9.46
CA THR A 64 2.20 3.92 10.20
C THR A 64 3.35 3.63 9.24
N VAL A 65 3.13 2.73 8.27
CA VAL A 65 4.14 2.36 7.27
C VAL A 65 4.52 3.56 6.41
N VAL A 66 3.54 4.30 5.88
CA VAL A 66 3.80 5.45 5.00
C VAL A 66 4.53 6.57 5.74
N ALA A 67 4.22 6.83 7.01
CA ALA A 67 4.93 7.80 7.84
C ALA A 67 6.42 7.44 7.98
N GLY A 68 6.72 6.17 8.28
CA GLY A 68 8.10 5.69 8.34
C GLY A 68 8.85 5.79 6.99
N LYS A 69 8.15 5.52 5.88
CA LYS A 69 8.72 5.67 4.53
C LYS A 69 8.99 7.13 4.18
N LEU A 70 8.12 8.06 4.56
CA LEU A 70 8.33 9.50 4.38
C LEU A 70 9.58 9.99 5.11
N ALA A 71 9.74 9.64 6.39
CA ALA A 71 10.92 10.01 7.17
C ALA A 71 12.20 9.50 6.52
N ARG A 72 12.22 8.23 6.10
CA ARG A 72 13.38 7.66 5.39
C ARG A 72 13.67 8.34 4.06
N ARG A 73 12.64 8.69 3.27
CA ARG A 73 12.82 9.41 1.99
C ARG A 73 13.46 10.78 2.21
N LEU A 74 13.08 11.51 3.27
CA LEU A 74 13.71 12.79 3.62
C LEU A 74 15.20 12.63 3.98
N GLU A 75 15.59 11.57 4.69
CA GLU A 75 17.01 11.29 4.95
C GLU A 75 17.77 10.96 3.67
N LYS A 76 17.19 10.16 2.77
CA LYS A 76 17.78 9.89 1.45
C LYS A 76 17.94 11.16 0.61
N GLU A 77 16.97 12.09 0.65
CA GLU A 77 17.08 13.38 -0.04
C GLU A 77 18.31 14.17 0.39
N LYS A 78 18.68 14.14 1.69
CA LYS A 78 19.92 14.79 2.20
C LYS A 78 21.17 14.15 1.62
N ASP A 79 21.23 12.81 1.55
CA ASP A 79 22.34 12.10 0.91
C ASP A 79 22.45 12.45 -0.58
N MET A 80 21.33 12.61 -1.27
CA MET A 80 21.31 12.99 -2.69
C MET A 80 21.75 14.43 -2.91
N ASP A 81 21.39 15.36 -2.01
CA ASP A 81 21.91 16.73 -2.01
C ASP A 81 23.41 16.76 -1.83
N TYR A 82 23.91 16.01 -0.84
CA TYR A 82 25.35 15.84 -0.62
C TYR A 82 26.03 15.29 -1.88
N MET A 83 25.52 14.20 -2.45
CA MET A 83 26.12 13.56 -3.64
C MET A 83 26.11 14.48 -4.87
N SER A 84 25.00 15.18 -5.12
CA SER A 84 24.88 16.09 -6.26
C SER A 84 25.89 17.24 -6.18
N ASN A 85 26.10 17.80 -4.99
CA ASN A 85 27.09 18.86 -4.78
C ASN A 85 28.52 18.30 -4.83
N TYR A 86 28.76 17.13 -4.24
CA TYR A 86 30.07 16.46 -4.28
C TYR A 86 30.55 16.26 -5.72
N PHE A 87 29.68 15.78 -6.62
CA PHE A 87 30.05 15.59 -8.01
C PHE A 87 30.40 16.89 -8.74
N LYS A 88 29.97 18.07 -8.29
CA LYS A 88 30.28 19.34 -8.97
C LYS A 88 31.76 19.72 -8.86
N ASP A 89 32.32 19.75 -7.66
CA ASP A 89 33.64 20.38 -7.42
C ASP A 89 34.57 19.61 -6.44
N SER A 90 34.09 18.56 -5.77
CA SER A 90 34.89 17.82 -4.79
C SER A 90 35.88 16.83 -5.42
N SER A 91 36.88 16.38 -4.64
CA SER A 91 37.89 15.42 -5.10
C SER A 91 37.27 14.06 -5.46
N LEU A 92 37.63 13.50 -6.63
CA LEU A 92 37.19 12.17 -7.04
C LEU A 92 38.10 11.04 -6.53
N THR A 93 39.25 11.40 -5.94
CA THR A 93 40.27 10.45 -5.47
C THR A 93 40.41 10.44 -3.96
N ASN A 94 40.22 11.59 -3.29
CA ASN A 94 40.28 11.73 -1.84
C ASN A 94 38.86 11.77 -1.27
N LEU A 95 38.22 10.61 -1.16
CA LEU A 95 36.82 10.51 -0.73
C LEU A 95 36.71 10.58 0.79
N PRO A 96 35.85 11.45 1.36
CA PRO A 96 35.59 11.46 2.79
C PRO A 96 34.79 10.21 3.19
N LYS A 97 34.89 9.81 4.46
CA LYS A 97 34.14 8.68 5.04
C LYS A 97 32.63 8.71 4.72
N ALA A 98 32.04 9.91 4.67
CA ALA A 98 30.62 10.11 4.40
C ALA A 98 30.21 9.79 2.95
N PHE A 99 31.15 9.76 2.00
CA PHE A 99 30.86 9.62 0.58
C PHE A 99 30.13 8.32 0.27
N TYR A 100 30.72 7.16 0.59
CA TYR A 100 30.14 5.88 0.22
C TYR A 100 28.80 5.55 0.88
N PRO A 101 28.57 5.85 2.16
CA PRO A 101 27.25 5.76 2.77
C PRO A 101 26.18 6.55 2.00
N ALA A 102 26.47 7.80 1.63
CA ALA A 102 25.56 8.64 0.87
C ALA A 102 25.39 8.14 -0.57
N TYR A 103 26.47 7.68 -1.20
CA TYR A 103 26.47 7.16 -2.56
C TYR A 103 25.64 5.88 -2.68
N THR A 104 25.81 4.96 -1.74
CA THR A 104 25.04 3.69 -1.65
C THR A 104 23.56 3.97 -1.38
N THR A 105 23.27 4.86 -0.44
CA THR A 105 21.89 5.23 -0.10
C THR A 105 21.17 5.87 -1.28
N SER A 106 21.87 6.77 -1.99
CA SER A 106 21.36 7.47 -3.16
C SER A 106 21.05 6.49 -4.29
N LEU A 107 21.93 5.53 -4.59
CA LEU A 107 21.82 4.74 -5.81
C LEU A 107 21.26 3.32 -5.67
N TYR A 108 21.48 2.63 -4.56
CA TYR A 108 21.22 1.18 -4.48
C TYR A 108 19.93 0.81 -3.73
N LEU A 109 19.59 1.52 -2.66
CA LEU A 109 18.62 1.07 -1.65
C LEU A 109 17.15 1.36 -1.96
N ILE A 110 16.67 1.10 -3.17
CA ILE A 110 15.32 1.54 -3.60
C ILE A 110 14.19 0.97 -2.76
N ASN A 111 14.15 -0.35 -2.58
CA ASN A 111 13.05 -1.02 -1.89
C ASN A 111 12.88 -0.55 -0.43
N THR A 112 13.98 -0.08 0.19
CA THR A 112 13.96 0.51 1.52
C THR A 112 13.08 1.76 1.60
N TYR A 113 12.97 2.53 0.51
CA TYR A 113 12.24 3.79 0.41
C TYR A 113 10.91 3.71 -0.35
N THR A 114 10.62 2.57 -0.99
CA THR A 114 9.34 2.31 -1.66
C THR A 114 8.22 2.11 -0.64
N PHE A 115 7.09 2.79 -0.84
CA PHE A 115 5.84 2.53 -0.11
C PHE A 115 4.89 1.76 -1.03
N GLU A 116 4.39 0.63 -0.54
CA GLU A 116 3.44 -0.23 -1.24
C GLU A 116 2.15 -0.29 -0.43
N PRO A 117 1.10 0.46 -0.84
CA PRO A 117 -0.17 0.43 -0.14
C PRO A 117 -0.82 -0.95 -0.20
N LYS A 118 -1.40 -1.38 0.92
CA LYS A 118 -2.30 -2.52 0.98
C LYS A 118 -3.65 -2.14 0.35
N ASP A 119 -4.27 -3.11 -0.30
CA ASP A 119 -5.62 -2.99 -0.87
C ASP A 119 -6.38 -4.32 -0.82
N GLY A 120 -6.01 -5.22 0.09
CA GLY A 120 -6.56 -6.57 0.16
C GLY A 120 -8.05 -6.55 0.45
N ILE A 121 -8.43 -5.81 1.49
CA ILE A 121 -9.84 -5.68 1.89
C ILE A 121 -10.62 -4.88 0.84
N LEU A 122 -10.03 -3.80 0.31
CA LEU A 122 -10.65 -3.01 -0.75
C LEU A 122 -10.94 -3.86 -2.01
N ASN A 123 -10.02 -4.74 -2.40
CA ASN A 123 -10.20 -5.64 -3.54
C ASN A 123 -11.22 -6.73 -3.24
N GLN A 124 -11.24 -7.28 -2.02
CA GLN A 124 -12.27 -8.24 -1.61
C GLN A 124 -13.67 -7.61 -1.71
N LEU A 125 -13.83 -6.38 -1.25
CA LEU A 125 -15.09 -5.65 -1.32
C LEU A 125 -15.57 -5.40 -2.76
N LYS A 126 -14.66 -5.02 -3.65
CA LYS A 126 -14.95 -4.80 -5.08
C LYS A 126 -15.35 -6.11 -5.77
N ASN A 127 -14.54 -7.16 -5.59
CA ASN A 127 -14.70 -8.42 -6.31
C ASN A 127 -15.92 -9.22 -5.84
N SER A 128 -16.33 -9.08 -4.58
CA SER A 128 -17.51 -9.75 -4.02
C SER A 128 -18.81 -8.94 -4.17
N GLY A 129 -18.76 -7.71 -4.69
CA GLY A 129 -19.91 -6.80 -4.71
C GLY A 129 -20.32 -6.28 -3.31
N SER A 130 -19.53 -6.55 -2.28
CA SER A 130 -19.81 -6.20 -0.88
C SER A 130 -19.72 -4.70 -0.59
N LEU A 131 -19.18 -3.89 -1.51
CA LEU A 131 -19.22 -2.42 -1.39
C LEU A 131 -20.65 -1.88 -1.20
N ARG A 132 -21.67 -2.59 -1.72
CA ARG A 132 -23.09 -2.21 -1.58
C ARG A 132 -23.60 -2.21 -0.13
N TYR A 133 -22.90 -2.90 0.78
CA TYR A 133 -23.28 -2.97 2.19
C TYR A 133 -23.02 -1.64 2.90
N PHE A 134 -21.95 -0.92 2.53
CA PHE A 134 -21.62 0.39 3.10
C PHE A 134 -22.60 1.44 2.58
N LYS A 135 -23.54 1.91 3.41
CA LYS A 135 -24.56 2.89 2.97
C LYS A 135 -24.08 4.34 2.97
N ASN A 136 -22.96 4.64 3.64
CA ASN A 136 -22.39 5.98 3.70
C ASN A 136 -21.78 6.37 2.34
N ILE A 137 -22.41 7.33 1.64
CA ILE A 137 -21.98 7.81 0.31
C ILE A 137 -20.58 8.43 0.36
N ALA A 138 -20.24 9.16 1.44
CA ALA A 138 -18.93 9.77 1.58
C ALA A 138 -17.84 8.70 1.70
N LEU A 139 -18.09 7.64 2.47
CA LEU A 139 -17.18 6.49 2.57
C LEU A 139 -17.00 5.80 1.21
N GLN A 140 -18.08 5.52 0.48
CA GLN A 140 -17.99 4.91 -0.86
C GLN A 140 -17.13 5.74 -1.81
N LYS A 141 -17.33 7.07 -1.82
CA LYS A 141 -16.51 7.99 -2.63
C LYS A 141 -15.03 7.93 -2.22
N LEU A 142 -14.73 7.95 -0.92
CA LEU A 142 -13.37 7.88 -0.42
C LEU A 142 -12.69 6.55 -0.77
N LEU A 143 -13.41 5.43 -0.73
CA LEU A 143 -12.91 4.11 -1.16
C LEU A 143 -12.60 4.08 -2.67
N GLY A 144 -13.36 4.82 -3.48
CA GLY A 144 -13.02 5.07 -4.88
C GLY A 144 -11.75 5.90 -5.04
N ASP A 145 -11.68 7.03 -4.34
CA ASP A 145 -10.55 7.97 -4.38
C ASP A 145 -9.24 7.30 -3.92
N ILE A 146 -9.28 6.49 -2.85
CA ILE A 146 -8.08 5.78 -2.36
C ILE A 146 -7.63 4.73 -3.37
N SER A 147 -8.55 4.05 -4.07
CA SER A 147 -8.19 3.12 -5.13
C SER A 147 -7.37 3.80 -6.24
N VAL A 148 -7.75 5.03 -6.61
CA VAL A 148 -7.00 5.82 -7.60
C VAL A 148 -5.62 6.19 -7.06
N ASN A 149 -5.54 6.63 -5.80
CA ASN A 149 -4.27 6.96 -5.15
C ASN A 149 -3.31 5.76 -5.07
N ILE A 150 -3.81 4.57 -4.75
CA ILE A 150 -3.03 3.34 -4.70
C ILE A 150 -2.42 3.02 -6.07
N ASN A 151 -3.23 3.10 -7.13
CA ASN A 151 -2.74 2.90 -8.50
C ASN A 151 -1.69 3.94 -8.91
N ASN A 152 -1.90 5.22 -8.54
CA ASN A 152 -0.93 6.28 -8.81
C ASN A 152 0.41 6.02 -8.09
N ILE A 153 0.39 5.55 -6.84
CA ILE A 153 1.61 5.17 -6.11
C ILE A 153 2.32 4.00 -6.82
N ARG A 154 1.59 2.96 -7.22
CA ARG A 154 2.16 1.81 -7.93
C ARG A 154 2.82 2.23 -9.25
N GLN A 155 2.17 3.09 -10.02
CA GLN A 155 2.77 3.65 -11.24
C GLN A 155 4.03 4.47 -10.96
N ARG A 156 4.05 5.26 -9.88
CA ARG A 156 5.23 6.02 -9.47
C ARG A 156 6.38 5.12 -9.01
N ASN A 157 6.08 4.06 -8.28
CA ASN A 157 7.06 3.04 -7.89
C ASN A 157 7.69 2.40 -9.12
N GLU A 158 6.89 2.06 -10.13
CA GLU A 158 7.38 1.52 -11.40
C GLU A 158 8.27 2.53 -12.14
N GLN A 159 7.87 3.80 -12.23
CA GLN A 159 8.68 4.84 -12.85
C GLN A 159 10.04 5.04 -12.14
N GLU A 160 10.05 5.04 -10.81
CA GLU A 160 11.30 5.09 -10.02
C GLU A 160 12.16 3.84 -10.24
N TYR A 161 11.55 2.66 -10.34
CA TYR A 161 12.27 1.42 -10.66
C TYR A 161 12.87 1.44 -12.06
N GLN A 162 12.15 1.93 -13.07
CA GLN A 162 12.66 2.05 -14.43
C GLN A 162 13.83 3.04 -14.51
N PHE A 163 13.73 4.17 -13.79
CA PHE A 163 14.84 5.11 -13.69
C PHE A 163 16.06 4.49 -13.00
N PHE A 164 15.84 3.64 -12.00
CA PHE A 164 16.92 2.87 -11.42
C PHE A 164 17.53 1.87 -12.39
N ALA A 165 16.68 1.06 -13.02
CA ALA A 165 17.11 -0.05 -13.86
C ALA A 165 17.91 0.42 -15.07
N ASN A 166 17.53 1.57 -15.66
CA ASN A 166 18.05 2.02 -16.94
C ASN A 166 19.17 3.07 -16.79
N PRO A 167 18.96 4.25 -16.15
CA PRO A 167 20.06 5.16 -15.82
C PRO A 167 20.98 4.73 -14.68
N ILE A 168 20.44 4.35 -13.52
CA ILE A 168 21.26 4.22 -12.30
C ILE A 168 22.10 2.95 -12.29
N LYS A 169 21.56 1.79 -12.69
CA LYS A 169 22.32 0.53 -12.69
C LYS A 169 23.55 0.60 -13.59
N PRO A 170 23.49 1.03 -14.87
CA PRO A 170 24.68 1.18 -15.70
C PRO A 170 25.67 2.18 -15.12
N PHE A 171 25.19 3.30 -14.55
CA PHE A 171 26.04 4.26 -13.85
C PHE A 171 26.79 3.61 -12.67
N MET A 172 26.09 2.86 -11.81
CA MET A 172 26.71 2.12 -10.71
C MET A 172 27.73 1.09 -11.20
N LEU A 173 27.40 0.30 -12.22
CA LEU A 173 28.32 -0.71 -12.76
C LEU A 173 29.62 -0.07 -13.29
N LYS A 174 29.56 1.17 -13.76
CA LYS A 174 30.73 1.89 -14.27
C LYS A 174 31.52 2.62 -13.17
N TYR A 175 30.86 3.18 -12.16
CA TYR A 175 31.50 4.15 -11.24
C TYR A 175 31.42 3.77 -9.75
N TYR A 176 30.73 2.71 -9.36
CA TYR A 176 30.56 2.27 -7.96
C TYR A 176 31.43 1.03 -7.66
N ASP A 177 32.29 1.12 -6.65
CA ASP A 177 33.06 -0.05 -6.16
C ASP A 177 32.22 -0.92 -5.20
N TRP A 178 31.72 -2.05 -5.72
CA TRP A 178 30.97 -3.05 -4.93
C TRP A 178 31.82 -3.72 -3.84
N GLY A 179 33.14 -3.70 -3.94
CA GLY A 179 34.03 -4.21 -2.91
C GLY A 179 33.89 -3.47 -1.59
N TRP A 180 33.52 -2.17 -1.62
CA TRP A 180 33.26 -1.42 -0.40
C TRP A 180 32.06 -1.99 0.37
N LEU A 181 30.96 -2.26 -0.34
CA LEU A 181 29.73 -2.80 0.27
C LEU A 181 29.91 -4.25 0.73
N ASP A 182 30.65 -5.06 -0.03
CA ASP A 182 30.97 -6.44 0.34
C ASP A 182 31.78 -6.50 1.64
N LYS A 183 32.85 -5.69 1.75
CA LYS A 183 33.64 -5.55 2.99
C LYS A 183 32.77 -5.06 4.15
N LEU A 184 31.99 -4.01 3.91
CA LEU A 184 31.09 -3.44 4.91
C LEU A 184 30.16 -4.51 5.52
N ARG A 185 29.58 -5.38 4.67
CA ARG A 185 28.67 -6.46 5.09
C ARG A 185 29.36 -7.63 5.78
N LYS A 186 30.60 -7.96 5.40
CA LYS A 186 31.35 -9.04 6.06
C LYS A 186 31.70 -8.71 7.50
N GLU A 187 31.84 -7.43 7.80
CA GLU A 187 32.31 -6.95 9.09
C GLU A 187 31.18 -6.39 9.98
N ASP A 188 29.91 -6.45 9.56
CA ASP A 188 28.77 -5.93 10.30
C ASP A 188 27.63 -6.95 10.30
N SER A 189 27.02 -7.20 11.46
CA SER A 189 25.94 -8.17 11.64
C SER A 189 24.54 -7.58 11.43
N GLY A 190 24.43 -6.34 10.94
CA GLY A 190 23.16 -5.66 10.68
C GLY A 190 22.24 -6.44 9.75
N THR A 191 20.94 -6.39 10.04
CA THR A 191 19.94 -7.25 9.37
C THR A 191 19.75 -6.92 7.89
N ASN A 192 19.85 -5.63 7.56
CA ASN A 192 19.68 -5.12 6.21
C ASN A 192 20.77 -4.08 5.88
N VAL A 193 20.89 -3.72 4.60
CA VAL A 193 21.97 -2.82 4.15
C VAL A 193 21.88 -1.43 4.78
N LEU A 194 20.68 -0.91 5.05
CA LEU A 194 20.52 0.39 5.69
C LEU A 194 21.06 0.37 7.13
N ASP A 195 20.78 -0.69 7.89
CA ASP A 195 21.30 -0.85 9.26
C ASP A 195 22.83 -0.85 9.24
N VAL A 196 23.43 -1.65 8.36
CA VAL A 196 24.88 -1.77 8.20
C VAL A 196 25.52 -0.42 7.80
N ILE A 197 24.86 0.36 6.94
CA ILE A 197 25.29 1.73 6.59
C ILE A 197 25.21 2.66 7.81
N ASN A 198 24.13 2.59 8.59
CA ASN A 198 23.94 3.44 9.76
C ASN A 198 24.97 3.12 10.85
N ASN A 199 25.23 1.83 11.10
CA ASN A 199 26.29 1.38 12.00
C ASN A 199 27.66 1.94 11.56
N TYR A 200 27.97 1.87 10.27
CA TYR A 200 29.20 2.45 9.73
C TYR A 200 29.28 3.96 9.95
N ARG A 201 28.20 4.71 9.67
CA ARG A 201 28.13 6.16 9.91
C ARG A 201 28.48 6.49 11.36
N ASN A 202 27.97 5.71 12.32
CA ASN A 202 28.15 5.91 13.76
C ASN A 202 29.47 5.35 14.32
N SER A 203 30.22 4.55 13.55
CA SER A 203 31.49 3.98 13.97
C SER A 203 32.69 4.91 13.71
N ASN A 204 33.86 4.58 14.25
CA ASN A 204 35.13 5.21 13.83
C ASN A 204 35.84 4.45 12.70
N ARG A 205 35.20 3.42 12.12
CA ARG A 205 35.79 2.57 11.08
C ARG A 205 35.95 3.35 9.77
N ILE A 206 37.07 3.11 9.10
CA ILE A 206 37.33 3.59 7.74
C ILE A 206 37.51 2.37 6.83
N ILE A 207 36.79 2.36 5.71
CA ILE A 207 36.95 1.36 4.66
C ILE A 207 37.42 2.13 3.44
N GLU A 208 38.51 1.68 2.84
CA GLU A 208 39.05 2.27 1.62
C GLU A 208 37.98 2.30 0.54
N SER A 209 37.89 3.44 -0.14
CA SER A 209 36.76 3.75 -1.00
C SER A 209 37.25 4.53 -2.22
N LYS A 210 36.76 4.19 -3.41
CA LYS A 210 37.20 4.80 -4.68
C LYS A 210 36.09 4.87 -5.70
N ILE A 211 35.97 5.97 -6.43
CA ILE A 211 35.10 6.00 -7.62
C ILE A 211 35.82 5.21 -8.72
N LEU A 212 35.13 4.27 -9.35
CA LEU A 212 35.71 3.53 -10.49
C LEU A 212 35.75 4.42 -11.74
N ASN A 213 36.67 4.18 -12.67
CA ASN A 213 36.69 4.81 -14.00
C ASN A 213 36.59 6.36 -14.01
N THR A 214 37.22 7.03 -13.03
CA THR A 214 37.15 8.50 -12.82
C THR A 214 37.55 9.32 -14.04
N SER A 215 38.49 8.83 -14.86
CA SER A 215 38.92 9.49 -16.10
C SER A 215 37.81 9.67 -17.13
N SER A 216 36.75 8.85 -17.05
CA SER A 216 35.62 8.86 -17.98
C SER A 216 34.32 9.40 -17.35
N LEU A 217 34.38 9.87 -16.10
CA LEU A 217 33.22 10.36 -15.38
C LEU A 217 32.91 11.81 -15.78
N ASP A 218 31.77 12.02 -16.44
CA ASP A 218 31.20 13.36 -16.59
C ASP A 218 30.56 13.79 -15.26
N ARG A 219 31.15 14.82 -14.66
CA ARG A 219 30.73 15.38 -13.37
C ARG A 219 29.36 16.07 -13.43
N GLY A 220 29.08 16.76 -14.54
CA GLY A 220 27.82 17.45 -14.76
C GLY A 220 26.69 16.44 -14.94
N GLU A 221 26.93 15.39 -15.73
CA GLU A 221 26.00 14.28 -15.89
C GLU A 221 25.73 13.56 -14.56
N ALA A 222 26.78 13.21 -13.80
CA ALA A 222 26.64 12.56 -12.50
C ALA A 222 25.83 13.40 -11.49
N SER A 223 26.10 14.72 -11.42
CA SER A 223 25.36 15.64 -10.57
C SER A 223 23.88 15.74 -10.98
N ASN A 224 23.61 15.89 -12.28
CA ASN A 224 22.25 15.96 -12.82
C ASN A 224 21.48 14.65 -12.64
N LEU A 225 22.15 13.50 -12.75
CA LEU A 225 21.56 12.19 -12.47
C LEU A 225 21.04 12.11 -11.03
N MET A 226 21.84 12.56 -10.04
CA MET A 226 21.41 12.63 -8.64
C MET A 226 20.23 13.59 -8.46
N LEU A 227 20.31 14.79 -9.03
CA LEU A 227 19.26 15.81 -8.89
C LEU A 227 17.94 15.38 -9.52
N PHE A 228 17.99 14.78 -10.71
CA PHE A 228 16.80 14.28 -11.38
C PHE A 228 16.15 13.16 -10.56
N TYR A 229 16.95 12.21 -10.06
CA TYR A 229 16.43 11.13 -9.23
C TYR A 229 15.79 11.69 -7.95
N LYS A 230 16.45 12.66 -7.30
CA LYS A 230 15.92 13.33 -6.12
C LYS A 230 14.57 13.98 -6.45
N GLN A 231 14.48 14.71 -7.57
CA GLN A 231 13.25 15.38 -7.96
C GLN A 231 12.11 14.41 -8.24
N MET A 232 12.40 13.25 -8.85
CA MET A 232 11.40 12.18 -8.98
C MET A 232 10.88 11.72 -7.62
N MET A 233 11.79 11.51 -6.66
CA MET A 233 11.41 11.05 -5.32
C MET A 233 10.59 12.09 -4.54
N VAL A 234 10.99 13.36 -4.63
CA VAL A 234 10.28 14.51 -4.04
C VAL A 234 8.88 14.64 -4.63
N SER A 235 8.75 14.50 -5.96
CA SER A 235 7.44 14.56 -6.64
C SER A 235 6.50 13.45 -6.14
N THR A 236 6.98 12.20 -6.09
CA THR A 236 6.21 11.07 -5.56
C THR A 236 5.75 11.32 -4.11
N ARG A 237 6.63 11.87 -3.28
CA ARG A 237 6.36 12.19 -1.88
C ARG A 237 5.31 13.30 -1.72
N THR A 238 5.52 14.41 -2.43
CA THR A 238 4.72 15.64 -2.25
C THR A 238 3.36 15.58 -2.93
N LEU A 239 3.19 14.69 -3.91
CA LEU A 239 1.93 14.54 -4.64
C LEU A 239 1.25 13.19 -4.32
N GLN A 240 1.75 12.06 -4.83
CA GLN A 240 1.05 10.78 -4.75
C GLN A 240 0.94 10.25 -3.31
N MET A 241 2.05 10.23 -2.56
CA MET A 241 2.00 9.82 -1.15
C MET A 241 1.17 10.78 -0.31
N SER A 242 1.27 12.10 -0.55
CA SER A 242 0.46 13.10 0.16
C SER A 242 -1.04 12.91 -0.08
N ASN A 243 -1.45 12.67 -1.34
CA ASN A 243 -2.85 12.42 -1.70
C ASN A 243 -3.36 11.14 -1.05
N TYR A 244 -2.58 10.05 -1.09
CA TYR A 244 -2.93 8.82 -0.38
C TYR A 244 -3.14 9.07 1.12
N ILE A 245 -2.18 9.71 1.80
CA ILE A 245 -2.26 9.98 3.24
C ILE A 245 -3.51 10.79 3.59
N LYS A 246 -3.80 11.86 2.84
CA LYS A 246 -4.98 12.71 3.07
C LYS A 246 -6.28 11.93 2.90
N THR A 247 -6.39 11.11 1.85
CA THR A 247 -7.59 10.29 1.63
C THR A 247 -7.71 9.19 2.68
N ASN A 248 -6.59 8.53 3.03
CA ASN A 248 -6.55 7.48 4.03
C ASN A 248 -6.99 7.98 5.41
N HIS A 249 -6.50 9.16 5.80
CA HIS A 249 -6.90 9.80 7.05
C HIS A 249 -8.41 10.05 7.13
N LYS A 250 -9.01 10.59 6.06
CA LYS A 250 -10.46 10.81 5.99
C LYS A 250 -11.25 9.50 6.05
N ILE A 251 -10.75 8.43 5.46
CA ILE A 251 -11.39 7.10 5.56
C ILE A 251 -11.39 6.63 7.01
N LEU A 252 -10.27 6.76 7.72
CA LEU A 252 -10.18 6.38 9.13
C LEU A 252 -11.15 7.18 10.01
N GLU A 253 -11.28 8.49 9.78
CA GLU A 253 -12.26 9.34 10.48
C GLU A 253 -13.70 8.86 10.25
N VAL A 254 -14.09 8.68 8.98
CA VAL A 254 -15.44 8.24 8.62
C VAL A 254 -15.74 6.84 9.15
N LEU A 255 -14.78 5.91 9.12
CA LEU A 255 -14.95 4.57 9.68
C LEU A 255 -15.14 4.60 11.20
N ARG A 256 -14.38 5.43 11.93
CA ARG A 256 -14.56 5.60 13.38
C ARG A 256 -15.94 6.17 13.71
N GLU A 257 -16.35 7.23 13.01
CA GLU A 257 -17.64 7.88 13.24
C GLU A 257 -18.83 6.96 12.98
N ASN A 258 -18.78 6.14 11.92
CA ASN A 258 -19.92 5.32 11.50
C ASN A 258 -19.99 3.96 12.22
N TYR A 259 -18.87 3.46 12.75
CA TYR A 259 -18.80 2.10 13.32
C TYR A 259 -18.28 2.04 14.76
N SER A 260 -18.10 3.19 15.43
CA SER A 260 -17.65 3.29 16.83
C SER A 260 -16.37 2.49 17.11
N LEU A 261 -15.41 2.57 16.19
CA LEU A 261 -14.13 1.87 16.32
C LEU A 261 -13.23 2.67 17.28
N GLU A 262 -12.88 2.08 18.42
CA GLU A 262 -11.94 2.69 19.37
C GLU A 262 -10.49 2.68 18.82
N ASN A 263 -9.66 3.57 19.35
CA ASN A 263 -8.21 3.53 19.13
C ASN A 263 -7.66 2.35 19.94
N GLU A 264 -7.62 1.14 19.36
CA GLU A 264 -6.70 0.10 19.82
C GLU A 264 -5.25 0.48 19.50
#